data_AF-A0A4R6M1J4-F1
#
_entry.id   AF-A0A4R6M1J4-F1
#
_cell.length_a   1.000
_cell.length_b   1.000
_cell.length_c   1.000
_cell.angle_alpha   90.00
_cell.angle_beta   90.00
_cell.angle_gamma   90.00
#
_symmetry.space_group_name_H-M   'P 1'
#
loop_
_entity.id
_entity.type
_entity.pdbx_description
1 polymer ?
#
loop_
_entity_poly.entity_id
_entity_poly.type
_entity_poly.pdbx_seq_one_letter_code
_entity_poly.pdbx_strand_id
1 'polypeptide(L)'
;MDKHDYHFISIKFLTAILMALVFAFLFVYVFTPQLREDYPIYSLQKSSLELSESPALFASSPQNMEVTMTAEKLRFKEKLKDRSFELMEQSKKTMLAVISANYLEKMNGLREKQMLALEAERRRLEAREKRLLQEKRQELEAELSQKLQQLRQEIRNKYSDFNQEQIRDNYLKMINLRLKIEFIARNESEREKYQQQLEKVKAEQQALIARKNSELNESISHRTSLLIMEFNQQYAAYREQLRTQQREILSQLRTKIENELAAARKEIKSDLAAAREQKAANMEQLIKKTKKEYY
;
A
#
# COMPACT_ATOMS: atom_id res chain seq x y z
N MET A 1 29.62 18.86 11.73
CA MET A 1 28.95 17.59 12.10
C MET A 1 27.57 17.97 12.58
N ASP A 2 26.61 17.88 11.68
CA ASP A 2 25.32 18.54 11.81
C ASP A 2 24.36 17.79 12.74
N LYS A 3 23.59 18.59 13.48
CA LYS A 3 22.61 18.23 14.52
C LYS A 3 21.45 17.34 14.04
N HIS A 4 21.45 16.90 12.78
CA HIS A 4 20.39 16.10 12.16
C HIS A 4 20.78 14.64 11.92
N ASP A 5 22.07 14.29 12.01
CA ASP A 5 22.52 12.91 11.84
C ASP A 5 22.26 12.03 13.08
N TYR A 6 22.18 12.64 14.27
CA TYR A 6 21.90 11.91 15.52
C TYR A 6 20.52 11.24 15.53
N HIS A 7 19.51 11.86 14.90
CA HIS A 7 18.16 11.30 14.85
C HIS A 7 18.01 10.16 13.84
N PHE A 8 18.77 10.19 12.74
CA PHE A 8 18.75 9.11 11.76
C PHE A 8 19.49 7.86 12.25
N ILE A 9 20.58 8.05 12.99
CA ILE A 9 21.30 6.95 13.63
C ILE A 9 20.43 6.32 14.74
N SER A 10 19.73 7.12 15.55
CA SER A 10 18.85 6.61 16.60
C SER A 10 17.64 5.85 16.07
N ILE A 11 17.04 6.28 14.96
CA ILE A 11 15.89 5.60 14.35
C ILE A 11 16.30 4.25 13.75
N LYS A 12 17.47 4.17 13.08
CA LYS A 12 18.00 2.90 12.58
C LYS A 12 18.36 1.92 13.70
N PHE A 13 18.84 2.44 14.84
CA PHE A 13 19.11 1.62 16.02
C PHE A 13 17.81 1.10 16.66
N LEU A 14 16.77 1.95 16.72
CA LEU A 14 15.47 1.58 17.25
C LEU A 14 14.78 0.51 16.36
N THR A 15 14.84 0.65 15.04
CA THR A 15 14.27 -0.35 14.12
C THR A 15 15.04 -1.67 14.15
N ALA A 16 16.37 -1.64 14.34
CA ALA A 16 17.17 -2.84 14.53
C ALA A 16 16.82 -3.57 15.83
N ILE A 17 16.61 -2.86 16.94
CA ILE A 17 16.19 -3.44 18.22
C ILE A 17 14.77 -4.03 18.11
N LEU A 18 13.85 -3.34 17.44
CA LEU A 18 12.50 -3.84 17.18
C LEU A 18 12.51 -5.10 16.32
N MET A 19 13.30 -5.13 15.25
CA MET A 19 13.48 -6.32 14.42
C MET A 19 14.11 -7.47 15.21
N ALA A 20 15.11 -7.20 16.05
CA ALA A 20 15.73 -8.21 16.91
C ALA A 20 14.75 -8.78 17.95
N LEU A 21 13.88 -7.96 18.53
CA LEU A 21 12.82 -8.40 19.44
C LEU A 21 11.76 -9.25 18.73
N VAL A 22 11.36 -8.87 17.51
CA VAL A 22 10.46 -9.68 16.68
C VAL A 22 11.12 -11.02 16.30
N PHE A 23 12.42 -11.01 15.99
CA PHE A 23 13.15 -12.23 15.68
C PHE A 23 13.31 -13.14 16.90
N ALA A 24 13.61 -12.58 18.08
CA ALA A 24 13.65 -13.31 19.34
C ALA A 24 12.27 -13.87 19.72
N PHE A 25 11.20 -13.11 19.49
CA PHE A 25 9.82 -13.58 19.69
C PHE A 25 9.47 -14.71 18.74
N LEU A 26 9.85 -14.63 17.45
CA LEU A 26 9.69 -15.74 16.50
C LEU A 26 10.53 -16.96 16.91
N PHE A 27 11.76 -16.77 17.40
CA PHE A 27 12.62 -17.88 17.83
C PHE A 27 12.08 -18.58 19.09
N VAL A 28 11.51 -17.83 20.04
CA VAL A 28 10.92 -18.42 21.26
C VAL A 28 9.53 -18.98 21.00
N TYR A 29 8.71 -18.36 20.14
CA TYR A 29 7.30 -18.76 19.96
C TYR A 29 7.05 -19.70 18.78
N VAL A 30 7.91 -19.67 17.75
CA VAL A 30 7.82 -20.56 16.57
C VAL A 30 8.85 -21.70 16.63
N PHE A 31 9.99 -21.48 17.28
CA PHE A 31 11.06 -22.49 17.42
C PHE A 31 11.30 -22.97 18.86
N THR A 32 10.38 -22.71 19.81
CA THR A 32 10.35 -23.59 20.98
C THR A 32 10.10 -24.99 20.46
N PRO A 33 10.97 -25.98 20.78
CA PRO A 33 10.58 -27.35 20.59
C PRO A 33 9.32 -27.50 21.42
N GLN A 34 8.17 -27.67 20.77
CA GLN A 34 7.02 -28.29 21.43
C GLN A 34 7.64 -29.46 22.17
N LEU A 35 7.48 -29.47 23.51
CA LEU A 35 7.90 -30.59 24.35
C LEU A 35 7.58 -31.83 23.55
N ARG A 36 8.64 -32.57 23.18
CA ARG A 36 8.49 -33.85 22.50
C ARG A 36 7.31 -34.50 23.20
N GLU A 37 6.24 -34.76 22.46
CA GLU A 37 5.28 -35.74 22.94
C GLU A 37 6.15 -36.91 23.36
N ASP A 38 6.14 -37.21 24.66
CA ASP A 38 6.81 -38.36 25.22
C ASP A 38 6.19 -39.56 24.51
N TYR A 39 6.72 -39.90 23.35
CA TYR A 39 6.59 -41.23 22.83
C TYR A 39 7.14 -42.09 23.96
N PRO A 40 6.34 -42.99 24.55
CA PRO A 40 6.90 -43.97 25.45
C PRO A 40 7.83 -44.82 24.58
N ILE A 41 9.10 -44.43 24.54
CA ILE A 41 10.21 -45.34 24.31
C ILE A 41 9.90 -46.48 25.23
N TYR A 42 9.79 -47.69 24.66
CA TYR A 42 9.64 -48.91 25.42
C TYR A 42 10.66 -48.90 26.57
N SER A 43 10.22 -48.50 27.76
CA SER A 43 10.58 -49.29 28.91
C SER A 43 9.83 -50.58 28.65
N LEU A 44 10.57 -51.57 28.15
CA LEU A 44 10.48 -52.86 28.82
C LEU A 44 10.85 -52.55 30.29
N GLN A 45 9.89 -51.96 31.04
CA GLN A 45 9.63 -52.42 32.37
C GLN A 45 9.44 -53.91 32.15
N LYS A 46 10.55 -54.64 32.32
CA LYS A 46 10.48 -55.92 33.00
C LYS A 46 9.48 -55.63 34.10
N SER A 47 8.25 -56.11 33.92
CA SER A 47 7.44 -56.45 35.05
C SER A 47 8.41 -57.21 35.94
N SER A 48 8.91 -56.56 36.97
CA SER A 48 9.21 -57.29 38.17
C SER A 48 7.92 -58.05 38.40
N LEU A 49 7.96 -59.33 38.05
CA LEU A 49 7.24 -60.31 38.83
C LEU A 49 7.59 -59.93 40.26
N GLU A 50 6.74 -59.10 40.86
CA GLU A 50 6.57 -59.11 42.29
C GLU A 50 6.09 -60.53 42.56
N LEU A 51 7.07 -61.44 42.71
CA LEU A 51 6.93 -62.51 43.66
C LEU A 51 6.68 -61.80 44.98
N SER A 52 5.40 -61.51 45.22
CA SER A 52 4.90 -61.33 46.55
C SER A 52 5.42 -62.54 47.32
N GLU A 53 6.30 -62.30 48.29
CA GLU A 53 6.70 -63.28 49.31
C GLU A 53 5.45 -63.63 50.12
N SER A 54 4.60 -64.44 49.52
CA SER A 54 3.51 -65.15 50.14
C SER A 54 3.93 -66.62 50.09
N PRO A 55 4.18 -67.29 51.23
CA PRO A 55 4.61 -68.69 51.27
C PRO A 55 3.41 -69.61 51.00
N ALA A 56 2.82 -69.50 49.80
CA ALA A 56 1.70 -70.32 49.35
C ALA A 56 1.74 -70.62 47.83
N LEU A 57 2.83 -70.29 47.12
CA LEU A 57 2.93 -70.48 45.66
C LEU A 57 3.45 -71.85 45.21
N PHE A 58 3.87 -72.73 46.14
CA PHE A 58 4.21 -74.13 45.83
C PHE A 58 3.10 -75.13 46.19
N ALA A 59 1.90 -74.64 46.50
CA ALA A 59 0.71 -75.46 46.81
C ALA A 59 -0.37 -75.35 45.73
N SER A 60 -0.03 -74.95 44.50
CA SER A 60 -0.96 -74.93 43.37
C SER A 60 -0.50 -75.93 42.31
N SER A 61 -1.41 -76.84 41.94
CA SER A 61 -1.21 -77.83 40.88
C SER A 61 -0.65 -77.15 39.61
N PRO A 62 0.26 -77.78 38.84
CA PRO A 62 0.76 -77.24 37.55
C PRO A 62 -0.37 -76.81 36.60
N GLN A 63 -1.58 -77.38 36.76
CA GLN A 63 -2.80 -76.97 36.05
C GLN A 63 -3.27 -75.54 36.39
N ASN A 64 -3.08 -75.06 37.62
CA ASN A 64 -3.51 -73.71 38.02
C ASN A 64 -2.59 -72.60 37.48
N MET A 65 -1.30 -72.92 37.25
CA MET A 65 -0.32 -72.00 36.68
C MET A 65 -0.48 -71.86 35.15
N GLU A 66 -0.87 -72.94 34.46
CA GLU A 66 -1.29 -72.88 33.05
C GLU A 66 -2.57 -72.08 32.84
N VAL A 67 -3.54 -72.19 33.75
CA VAL A 67 -4.82 -71.45 33.67
C VAL A 67 -4.63 -69.95 33.89
N THR A 68 -3.74 -69.53 34.80
CA THR A 68 -3.43 -68.10 35.00
C THR A 68 -2.63 -67.51 33.84
N MET A 69 -1.62 -68.22 33.33
CA MET A 69 -0.84 -67.81 32.15
C MET A 69 -1.68 -67.74 30.87
N THR A 70 -2.66 -68.65 30.69
CA THR A 70 -3.57 -68.62 29.54
C THR A 70 -4.57 -67.47 29.66
N ALA A 71 -5.09 -67.18 30.86
CA ALA A 71 -5.95 -66.03 31.12
C ALA A 71 -5.22 -64.69 30.90
N GLU A 72 -3.96 -64.57 31.32
CA GLU A 72 -3.14 -63.38 31.06
C GLU A 72 -2.83 -63.20 29.57
N LYS A 73 -2.50 -64.29 28.85
CA LYS A 73 -2.32 -64.25 27.39
C LYS A 73 -3.59 -63.82 26.65
N LEU A 74 -4.77 -64.26 27.10
CA LEU A 74 -6.06 -63.84 26.54
C LEU A 74 -6.31 -62.34 26.77
N ARG A 75 -6.13 -61.86 28.02
CA ARG A 75 -6.25 -60.44 28.36
C ARG A 75 -5.28 -59.55 27.59
N PHE A 76 -4.05 -60.03 27.38
CA PHE A 76 -3.05 -59.31 26.59
C PHE A 76 -3.45 -59.23 25.11
N LYS A 77 -3.96 -60.32 24.53
CA LYS A 77 -4.47 -60.33 23.15
C LYS A 77 -5.65 -59.38 22.96
N GLU A 78 -6.59 -59.35 23.91
CA GLU A 78 -7.71 -58.40 23.89
C GLU A 78 -7.25 -56.95 23.99
N LYS A 79 -6.35 -56.63 24.93
CA LYS A 79 -5.78 -55.28 25.06
C LYS A 79 -5.03 -54.83 23.81
N LEU A 80 -4.27 -55.74 23.17
CA LEU A 80 -3.59 -55.44 21.92
C LEU A 80 -4.59 -55.20 20.77
N LYS A 81 -5.65 -56.01 20.69
CA LYS A 81 -6.74 -55.87 19.72
C LYS A 81 -7.40 -54.50 19.85
N ASP A 82 -7.82 -54.12 21.06
CA ASP A 82 -8.48 -52.84 21.32
C ASP A 82 -7.59 -51.64 20.99
N ARG A 83 -6.32 -51.69 21.42
CA ARG A 83 -5.35 -50.63 21.14
C ARG A 83 -5.03 -50.51 19.64
N SER A 84 -4.97 -51.62 18.92
CA SER A 84 -4.77 -51.60 17.46
C SER A 84 -5.93 -50.92 16.73
N PHE A 85 -7.16 -51.11 17.19
CA PHE A 85 -8.33 -50.47 16.61
C PHE A 85 -8.42 -48.99 16.97
N GLU A 86 -8.04 -48.62 18.19
CA GLU A 86 -7.94 -47.22 18.58
C GLU A 86 -6.94 -46.47 17.69
N LEU A 87 -5.76 -47.06 17.44
CA LEU A 87 -4.76 -46.50 16.53
C LEU A 87 -5.29 -46.35 15.09
N MET A 88 -6.07 -47.31 14.60
CA MET A 88 -6.68 -47.20 13.26
C MET A 88 -7.72 -46.09 13.19
N GLU A 89 -8.55 -45.90 14.22
CA GLU A 89 -9.51 -44.80 14.29
C GLU A 89 -8.81 -43.43 14.42
N GLN A 90 -7.72 -43.35 15.18
CA GLN A 90 -6.87 -42.16 15.24
C GLN A 90 -6.24 -41.87 13.87
N SER A 91 -5.73 -42.89 13.16
CA SER A 91 -5.19 -42.75 11.80
C SER A 91 -6.24 -42.27 10.80
N LYS A 92 -7.48 -42.77 10.88
CA LYS A 92 -8.60 -42.27 10.09
C LYS A 92 -8.84 -40.78 10.34
N LYS A 93 -8.87 -40.34 11.60
CA LYS A 93 -9.06 -38.92 11.96
C LYS A 93 -7.93 -38.04 11.44
N THR A 94 -6.67 -38.45 11.56
CA THR A 94 -5.52 -37.67 11.06
C THR A 94 -5.55 -37.56 9.55
N MET A 95 -5.85 -38.63 8.80
CA MET A 95 -6.00 -38.57 7.35
C MET A 95 -7.10 -37.60 6.90
N LEU A 96 -8.26 -37.59 7.59
CA LEU A 96 -9.33 -36.63 7.29
C LEU A 96 -8.94 -35.19 7.62
N ALA A 97 -8.12 -34.98 8.66
CA ALA A 97 -7.55 -33.68 8.98
C ALA A 97 -6.58 -33.19 7.89
N VAL A 98 -5.71 -34.06 7.37
CA VAL A 98 -4.80 -33.75 6.25
C VAL A 98 -5.59 -33.36 4.99
N ILE A 99 -6.65 -34.09 4.64
CA ILE A 99 -7.53 -33.72 3.53
C ILE A 99 -8.09 -32.31 3.76
N SER A 100 -8.56 -32.02 4.98
CA SER A 100 -9.10 -30.70 5.30
C SER A 100 -8.04 -29.60 5.18
N ALA A 101 -6.81 -29.86 5.64
CA ALA A 101 -5.69 -28.93 5.54
C ALA A 101 -5.32 -28.62 4.08
N ASN A 102 -5.23 -29.64 3.22
CA ASN A 102 -4.90 -29.45 1.80
C ASN A 102 -5.93 -28.56 1.07
N TYR A 103 -7.22 -28.73 1.36
CA TYR A 103 -8.26 -27.90 0.74
C TYR A 103 -8.26 -26.46 1.28
N LEU A 104 -7.91 -26.26 2.56
CA LEU A 104 -7.69 -24.92 3.12
C LEU A 104 -6.48 -24.24 2.48
N GLU A 105 -5.40 -24.98 2.25
CA GLU A 105 -4.22 -24.47 1.54
C GLU A 105 -4.57 -24.07 0.10
N LYS A 106 -5.32 -24.91 -0.62
CA LYS A 106 -5.83 -24.59 -1.97
C LYS A 106 -6.65 -23.29 -1.97
N MET A 107 -7.53 -23.11 -0.99
CA MET A 107 -8.33 -21.89 -0.83
C MET A 107 -7.48 -20.66 -0.54
N ASN A 108 -6.47 -20.80 0.32
CA ASN A 108 -5.54 -19.73 0.67
C ASN A 108 -4.67 -19.33 -0.54
N GLY A 109 -4.12 -20.31 -1.27
CA GLY A 109 -3.34 -20.05 -2.47
C GLY A 109 -4.14 -19.35 -3.57
N LEU A 110 -5.41 -19.71 -3.76
CA LEU A 110 -6.31 -18.99 -4.67
C LEU A 110 -6.54 -17.55 -4.24
N ARG A 111 -6.79 -17.32 -2.95
CA ARG A 111 -6.95 -15.96 -2.39
C ARG A 111 -5.68 -15.14 -2.60
N GLU A 112 -4.53 -15.69 -2.28
CA GLU A 112 -3.24 -15.02 -2.43
C GLU A 112 -2.97 -14.64 -3.89
N LYS A 113 -3.16 -15.56 -4.84
CA LYS A 113 -3.03 -15.30 -6.27
C LYS A 113 -3.90 -14.14 -6.73
N GLN A 114 -5.15 -14.09 -6.29
CA GLN A 114 -6.08 -13.01 -6.63
C GLN A 114 -5.69 -11.67 -5.99
N MET A 115 -5.19 -11.69 -4.75
CA MET A 115 -4.66 -10.48 -4.10
C MET A 115 -3.42 -9.95 -4.81
N LEU A 116 -2.50 -10.82 -5.23
CA LEU A 116 -1.34 -10.45 -6.03
C LEU A 116 -1.74 -9.84 -7.38
N ALA A 117 -2.77 -10.39 -8.04
CA ALA A 117 -3.29 -9.81 -9.28
C ALA A 117 -3.89 -8.40 -9.05
N LEU A 118 -4.64 -8.20 -7.95
CA LEU A 118 -5.16 -6.89 -7.56
C LEU A 118 -4.03 -5.88 -7.29
N GLU A 119 -2.97 -6.30 -6.61
CA GLU A 119 -1.81 -5.45 -6.34
C GLU A 119 -1.03 -5.10 -7.61
N ALA A 120 -0.85 -6.06 -8.52
CA ALA A 120 -0.21 -5.83 -9.80
C ALA A 120 -0.98 -4.77 -10.62
N GLU A 121 -2.31 -4.88 -10.68
CA GLU A 121 -3.15 -3.89 -11.36
C GLU A 121 -3.11 -2.52 -10.66
N ARG A 122 -3.08 -2.46 -9.33
CA ARG A 122 -2.86 -1.17 -8.61
C ARG A 122 -1.55 -0.51 -9.04
N ARG A 123 -0.44 -1.25 -9.01
CA ARG A 123 0.88 -0.71 -9.42
C ARG A 123 0.86 -0.24 -10.87
N ARG A 124 0.20 -0.99 -11.77
CA ARG A 124 0.05 -0.62 -13.18
C ARG A 124 -0.75 0.67 -13.34
N LEU A 125 -1.85 0.82 -12.61
CA LEU A 125 -2.69 2.02 -12.63
C LEU A 125 -1.96 3.24 -12.07
N GLU A 126 -1.20 3.09 -10.98
CA GLU A 126 -0.36 4.15 -10.40
C GLU A 126 0.74 4.60 -11.37
N ALA A 127 1.41 3.66 -12.05
CA ALA A 127 2.41 3.97 -13.05
C ALA A 127 1.80 4.72 -14.25
N ARG A 128 0.62 4.29 -14.70
CA ARG A 128 -0.14 4.96 -15.75
C ARG A 128 -0.56 6.37 -15.35
N GLU A 129 -1.06 6.56 -14.12
CA GLU A 129 -1.44 7.87 -13.60
C GLU A 129 -0.26 8.84 -13.57
N LYS A 130 0.90 8.40 -13.08
CA LYS A 130 2.11 9.24 -13.07
C LYS A 130 2.48 9.72 -14.47
N ARG A 131 2.44 8.84 -15.47
CA ARG A 131 2.70 9.18 -16.88
C ARG A 131 1.67 10.18 -17.41
N LEU A 132 0.39 9.89 -17.26
CA LEU A 132 -0.69 10.73 -17.76
C LEU A 132 -0.72 12.11 -17.09
N LEU A 133 -0.41 12.19 -15.79
CA LEU A 133 -0.30 13.47 -15.07
C LEU A 133 0.91 14.28 -15.58
N GLN A 134 2.04 13.62 -15.84
CA GLN A 134 3.21 14.28 -16.40
C GLN A 134 2.94 14.81 -17.81
N GLU A 135 2.33 14.00 -18.68
CA GLU A 135 1.93 14.40 -20.03
C GLU A 135 0.95 15.59 -19.99
N LYS A 136 -0.10 15.50 -19.17
CA LYS A 136 -1.06 16.60 -19.03
C LYS A 136 -0.42 17.87 -18.48
N ARG A 137 0.50 17.74 -17.52
CA ARG A 137 1.24 18.88 -16.99
C ARG A 137 2.05 19.57 -18.08
N GLN A 138 2.76 18.81 -18.92
CA GLN A 138 3.55 19.36 -20.02
C GLN A 138 2.66 20.07 -21.05
N GLU A 139 1.51 19.48 -21.40
CA GLU A 139 0.52 20.09 -22.29
C GLU A 139 0.04 21.45 -21.74
N LEU A 140 -0.37 21.47 -20.47
CA LEU A 140 -0.85 22.69 -19.82
C LEU A 140 0.26 23.73 -19.61
N GLU A 141 1.50 23.31 -19.37
CA GLU A 141 2.66 24.21 -19.27
C GLU A 141 2.96 24.85 -20.64
N ALA A 142 2.84 24.09 -21.73
CA ALA A 142 2.99 24.61 -23.08
C ALA A 142 1.88 25.61 -23.43
N GLU A 143 0.62 25.30 -23.11
CA GLU A 143 -0.51 26.20 -23.31
C GLU A 143 -0.35 27.50 -22.49
N LEU A 144 0.04 27.38 -21.21
CA LEU A 144 0.30 28.52 -20.34
C LEU A 144 1.43 29.39 -20.92
N SER A 145 2.53 28.78 -21.38
CA SER A 145 3.65 29.50 -21.98
C SER A 145 3.22 30.27 -23.23
N GLN A 146 2.42 29.65 -24.10
CA GLN A 146 1.86 30.30 -25.29
C GLN A 146 0.96 31.48 -24.91
N LYS A 147 0.05 31.30 -23.96
CA LYS A 147 -0.84 32.37 -23.48
C LYS A 147 -0.06 33.53 -22.84
N LEU A 148 0.99 33.24 -22.08
CA LEU A 148 1.88 34.26 -21.52
C LEU A 148 2.69 34.98 -22.61
N GLN A 149 3.11 34.30 -23.67
CA GLN A 149 3.77 34.92 -24.81
C GLN A 149 2.82 35.85 -25.58
N GLN A 150 1.57 35.43 -25.79
CA GLN A 150 0.53 36.29 -26.35
C GLN A 150 0.28 37.51 -25.47
N LEU A 151 0.20 37.33 -24.15
CA LEU A 151 0.09 38.44 -23.21
C LEU A 151 1.28 39.41 -23.33
N ARG A 152 2.52 38.90 -23.45
CA ARG A 152 3.71 39.74 -23.70
C ARG A 152 3.62 40.54 -24.99
N GLN A 153 3.12 39.94 -26.06
CA GLN A 153 2.91 40.64 -27.35
C GLN A 153 1.82 41.70 -27.22
N GLU A 154 0.69 41.38 -26.59
CA GLU A 154 -0.37 42.35 -26.32
C GLU A 154 0.13 43.53 -25.48
N ILE A 155 0.95 43.27 -24.45
CA ILE A 155 1.58 44.32 -23.64
C ILE A 155 2.48 45.18 -24.52
N ARG A 156 3.34 44.57 -25.35
CA ARG A 156 4.24 45.30 -26.24
C ARG A 156 3.47 46.17 -27.24
N ASN A 157 2.38 45.66 -27.80
CA ASN A 157 1.52 46.41 -28.72
C ASN A 157 0.79 47.53 -28.00
N LYS A 158 0.29 47.29 -26.78
CA LYS A 158 -0.26 48.37 -25.95
C LYS A 158 0.79 49.45 -25.71
N TYR A 159 2.02 49.08 -25.33
CA TYR A 159 3.13 50.01 -25.18
C TYR A 159 3.54 50.74 -26.48
N SER A 160 3.30 50.17 -27.67
CA SER A 160 3.56 50.87 -28.94
C SER A 160 2.42 51.80 -29.35
N ASP A 161 1.18 51.38 -29.10
CA ASP A 161 -0.07 52.14 -29.35
C ASP A 161 -0.36 53.14 -28.22
N PHE A 162 0.51 53.18 -27.20
CA PHE A 162 0.43 54.06 -26.06
C PHE A 162 0.27 55.48 -26.57
N ASN A 163 -0.89 56.07 -26.30
CA ASN A 163 -1.36 57.31 -26.90
C ASN A 163 -0.25 58.38 -26.88
N GLN A 164 0.54 58.40 -27.96
CA GLN A 164 1.80 59.12 -28.01
C GLN A 164 1.52 60.60 -27.91
N GLU A 165 0.29 61.03 -28.24
CA GLU A 165 -0.12 62.43 -28.28
C GLU A 165 0.12 63.16 -26.96
N GLN A 166 -0.40 62.71 -25.81
CA GLN A 166 -0.20 63.44 -24.55
C GLN A 166 1.25 63.46 -24.08
N ILE A 167 1.95 62.33 -24.25
CA ILE A 167 3.37 62.19 -23.93
C ILE A 167 4.22 63.08 -24.83
N ARG A 168 3.95 63.06 -26.14
CA ARG A 168 4.60 63.85 -27.18
C ARG A 168 4.31 65.33 -27.01
N ASP A 169 3.08 65.71 -26.70
CA ASP A 169 2.68 67.10 -26.44
C ASP A 169 3.43 67.66 -25.24
N ASN A 170 3.57 66.86 -24.17
CA ASN A 170 4.40 67.24 -23.03
C ASN A 170 5.88 67.33 -23.39
N TYR A 171 6.42 66.41 -24.22
CA TYR A 171 7.78 66.54 -24.75
C TYR A 171 7.96 67.81 -25.59
N LEU A 172 7.02 68.14 -26.47
CA LEU A 172 7.04 69.35 -27.29
C LEU A 172 6.94 70.61 -26.41
N LYS A 173 6.10 70.61 -25.37
CA LYS A 173 6.04 71.69 -24.37
C LYS A 173 7.38 71.84 -23.64
N MET A 174 8.02 70.74 -23.21
CA MET A 174 9.33 70.79 -22.57
C MET A 174 10.41 71.35 -23.50
N ILE A 175 10.45 70.92 -24.76
CA ILE A 175 11.39 71.44 -25.77
C ILE A 175 11.16 72.94 -25.98
N ASN A 176 9.90 73.37 -26.18
CA ASN A 176 9.57 74.77 -26.35
C ASN A 176 9.94 75.62 -25.12
N LEU A 177 9.74 75.10 -23.91
CA LEU A 177 10.13 75.79 -22.68
C LEU A 177 11.65 75.89 -22.55
N ARG A 178 12.41 74.85 -22.92
CA ARG A 178 13.88 74.91 -22.98
C ARG A 178 14.37 75.97 -23.97
N LEU A 179 13.81 76.01 -25.17
CA LEU A 179 14.13 77.02 -26.17
C LEU A 179 13.79 78.44 -25.66
N LYS A 180 12.69 78.61 -24.93
CA LYS A 180 12.34 79.90 -24.31
C LYS A 180 13.35 80.35 -23.25
N ILE A 181 13.81 79.43 -22.41
CA ILE A 181 14.84 79.71 -21.38
C ILE A 181 16.16 80.11 -22.02
N GLU A 182 16.56 79.41 -23.09
CA GLU A 182 17.87 79.53 -23.71
C GLU A 182 17.97 80.72 -24.67
N PHE A 183 16.95 80.97 -25.48
CA PHE A 183 17.01 81.93 -26.59
C PHE A 183 16.05 83.12 -26.49
N ILE A 184 15.01 83.07 -25.66
CA ILE A 184 13.94 84.09 -25.65
C ILE A 184 13.94 84.93 -24.37
N ALA A 185 14.20 84.33 -23.22
CA ALA A 185 14.16 85.02 -21.93
C ALA A 185 15.20 86.14 -21.87
N ARG A 186 14.74 87.38 -21.66
CA ARG A 186 15.57 88.59 -21.71
C ARG A 186 16.13 88.99 -20.35
N ASN A 187 15.55 88.46 -19.27
CA ASN A 187 15.96 88.72 -17.90
C ASN A 187 15.83 87.46 -17.01
N GLU A 188 16.39 87.54 -15.81
CA GLU A 188 16.46 86.41 -14.88
C GLU A 188 15.06 86.00 -14.36
N SER A 189 14.16 86.96 -14.18
CA SER A 189 12.76 86.70 -13.80
C SER A 189 11.98 85.88 -14.83
N GLU A 190 12.16 86.16 -16.13
CA GLU A 190 11.54 85.36 -17.21
C GLU A 190 12.13 83.96 -17.28
N ARG A 191 13.45 83.81 -17.06
CA ARG A 191 14.09 82.49 -16.99
C ARG A 191 13.52 81.65 -15.86
N GLU A 192 13.42 82.20 -14.65
CA GLU A 192 12.83 81.49 -13.50
C GLU A 192 11.39 81.07 -13.78
N LYS A 193 10.58 81.94 -14.39
CA LYS A 193 9.20 81.63 -14.76
C LYS A 193 9.12 80.44 -15.73
N TYR A 194 9.95 80.42 -16.77
CA TYR A 194 9.99 79.29 -17.72
C TYR A 194 10.59 78.03 -17.10
N GLN A 195 11.56 78.14 -16.19
CA GLN A 195 12.09 77.00 -15.42
C GLN A 195 11.03 76.36 -14.53
N GLN A 196 10.25 77.16 -13.80
CA GLN A 196 9.16 76.64 -12.98
C GLN A 196 8.09 75.92 -13.83
N GLN A 197 7.76 76.46 -15.01
CA GLN A 197 6.86 75.79 -15.95
C GLN A 197 7.46 74.49 -16.49
N LEU A 198 8.77 74.46 -16.78
CA LEU A 198 9.46 73.27 -17.24
C LEU A 198 9.42 72.16 -16.17
N GLU A 199 9.68 72.49 -14.91
CA GLU A 199 9.62 71.52 -13.81
C GLU A 199 8.20 70.98 -13.59
N LYS A 200 7.16 71.83 -13.72
CA LYS A 200 5.77 71.37 -13.68
C LYS A 200 5.47 70.36 -14.79
N VAL A 201 5.82 70.67 -16.04
CA VAL A 201 5.58 69.76 -17.17
C VAL A 201 6.38 68.47 -17.04
N LYS A 202 7.61 68.52 -16.50
CA LYS A 202 8.40 67.32 -16.18
C LYS A 202 7.71 66.44 -15.12
N ALA A 203 7.21 67.04 -14.05
CA ALA A 203 6.50 66.32 -13.00
C ALA A 203 5.21 65.69 -13.51
N GLU A 204 4.42 66.43 -14.31
CA GLU A 204 3.23 65.92 -14.98
C GLU A 204 3.56 64.73 -15.89
N GLN A 205 4.64 64.82 -16.66
CA GLN A 205 5.11 63.75 -17.53
C GLN A 205 5.50 62.49 -16.74
N GLN A 206 6.25 62.65 -15.65
CA GLN A 206 6.64 61.53 -14.79
C GLN A 206 5.43 60.88 -14.12
N ALA A 207 4.49 61.68 -13.60
CA ALA A 207 3.28 61.18 -12.97
C ALA A 207 2.40 60.41 -13.97
N LEU A 208 2.29 60.91 -15.20
CA LEU A 208 1.56 60.24 -16.28
C LEU A 208 2.18 58.87 -16.61
N ILE A 209 3.50 58.82 -16.79
CA ILE A 209 4.23 57.55 -17.05
C ILE A 209 4.06 56.58 -15.88
N ALA A 210 4.22 57.05 -14.64
CA ALA A 210 4.12 56.22 -13.45
C ALA A 210 2.73 55.61 -13.27
N ARG A 211 1.67 56.43 -13.36
CA ARG A 211 0.28 55.95 -13.27
C ARG A 211 -0.03 54.90 -14.33
N LYS A 212 0.42 55.16 -15.55
CA LYS A 212 0.16 54.26 -16.68
C LYS A 212 0.93 52.95 -16.60
N ASN A 213 2.17 52.98 -16.12
CA ASN A 213 2.91 51.76 -15.80
C ASN A 213 2.23 50.96 -14.67
N SER A 214 1.65 51.63 -13.67
CA SER A 214 0.87 50.95 -12.62
C SER A 214 -0.34 50.22 -13.20
N GLU A 215 -1.17 50.92 -13.99
CA GLU A 215 -2.37 50.34 -14.63
C GLU A 215 -2.03 49.10 -15.49
N LEU A 216 -0.93 49.19 -16.26
CA LEU A 216 -0.44 48.06 -17.04
C LEU A 216 0.04 46.92 -16.14
N ASN A 217 0.90 47.19 -15.17
CA ASN A 217 1.44 46.16 -14.28
C ASN A 217 0.33 45.43 -13.50
N GLU A 218 -0.69 46.15 -13.05
CA GLU A 218 -1.88 45.57 -12.43
C GLU A 218 -2.63 44.65 -13.39
N SER A 219 -2.87 45.11 -14.63
CA SER A 219 -3.53 44.29 -15.66
C SER A 219 -2.75 43.02 -15.98
N ILE A 220 -1.42 43.12 -16.09
CA ILE A 220 -0.51 42.01 -16.36
C ILE A 220 -0.54 41.02 -15.20
N SER A 221 -0.40 41.52 -13.98
CA SER A 221 -0.43 40.71 -12.76
C SER A 221 -1.75 39.95 -12.64
N HIS A 222 -2.87 40.66 -12.82
CA HIS A 222 -4.20 40.07 -12.77
C HIS A 222 -4.39 38.97 -13.82
N ARG A 223 -4.06 39.25 -15.10
CA ARG A 223 -4.19 38.26 -16.18
C ARG A 223 -3.27 37.05 -15.97
N THR A 224 -2.03 37.28 -15.54
CA THR A 224 -1.07 36.21 -15.22
C THR A 224 -1.62 35.32 -14.10
N SER A 225 -2.18 35.93 -13.05
CA SER A 225 -2.81 35.20 -11.93
C SER A 225 -3.98 34.33 -12.40
N LEU A 226 -4.86 34.88 -13.25
CA LEU A 226 -5.97 34.11 -13.84
C LEU A 226 -5.48 32.91 -14.65
N LEU A 227 -4.46 33.09 -15.48
CA LEU A 227 -3.87 32.00 -16.28
C LEU A 227 -3.28 30.88 -15.40
N ILE A 228 -2.59 31.25 -14.31
CA ILE A 228 -2.06 30.29 -13.33
C ILE A 228 -3.20 29.57 -12.61
N MET A 229 -4.27 30.28 -12.26
CA MET A 229 -5.45 29.70 -11.62
C MET A 229 -6.16 28.70 -12.55
N GLU A 230 -6.37 29.06 -13.82
CA GLU A 230 -6.92 28.16 -14.84
C GLU A 230 -6.08 26.88 -14.99
N PHE A 231 -4.76 27.03 -15.12
CA PHE A 231 -3.82 25.91 -15.16
C PHE A 231 -4.02 24.98 -13.96
N ASN A 232 -4.04 25.53 -12.74
CA ASN A 232 -4.17 24.77 -11.51
C ASN A 232 -5.54 24.06 -11.43
N GLN A 233 -6.61 24.74 -11.82
CA GLN A 233 -7.96 24.18 -11.83
C GLN A 233 -8.08 23.02 -12.82
N GLN A 234 -7.58 23.19 -14.05
CA GLN A 234 -7.61 22.15 -15.07
C GLN A 234 -6.78 20.94 -14.66
N TYR A 235 -5.58 21.17 -14.12
CA TYR A 235 -4.72 20.09 -13.64
C TYR A 235 -5.34 19.33 -12.46
N ALA A 236 -5.93 20.05 -11.50
CA ALA A 236 -6.62 19.44 -10.36
C ALA A 236 -7.85 18.63 -10.80
N ALA A 237 -8.67 19.17 -11.71
CA ALA A 237 -9.83 18.48 -12.26
C ALA A 237 -9.43 17.18 -12.97
N TYR A 238 -8.38 17.23 -13.79
CA TYR A 238 -7.86 16.05 -14.48
C TYR A 238 -7.34 14.98 -13.50
N ARG A 239 -6.64 15.40 -12.44
CA ARG A 239 -6.17 14.49 -11.39
C ARG A 239 -7.33 13.79 -10.67
N GLU A 240 -8.39 14.52 -10.33
CA GLU A 240 -9.58 13.93 -9.71
C GLU A 240 -10.33 12.99 -10.65
N GLN A 241 -10.41 13.32 -11.95
CA GLN A 241 -10.97 12.43 -12.95
C GLN A 241 -10.20 11.10 -13.01
N LEU A 242 -8.86 11.14 -13.08
CA LEU A 242 -8.04 9.93 -13.08
C LEU A 242 -8.24 9.08 -11.82
N ARG A 243 -8.26 9.71 -10.65
CA ARG A 243 -8.51 9.03 -9.36
C ARG A 243 -9.87 8.35 -9.34
N THR A 244 -10.89 9.00 -9.87
CA THR A 244 -12.25 8.46 -9.92
C THR A 244 -12.29 7.22 -10.83
N GLN A 245 -11.71 7.31 -12.03
CA GLN A 245 -11.60 6.17 -12.95
C GLN A 245 -10.82 5.00 -12.34
N GLN A 246 -9.70 5.27 -11.67
CA GLN A 246 -8.93 4.22 -10.99
C GLN A 246 -9.74 3.54 -9.87
N ARG A 247 -10.45 4.32 -9.04
CA ARG A 247 -11.32 3.76 -7.98
C ARG A 247 -12.39 2.85 -8.58
N GLU A 248 -12.99 3.26 -9.69
CA GLU A 248 -14.00 2.47 -10.38
C GLU A 248 -13.43 1.15 -10.90
N ILE A 249 -12.29 1.19 -11.62
CA ILE A 249 -11.61 -0.01 -12.14
C ILE A 249 -11.24 -0.96 -10.99
N LEU A 250 -10.66 -0.44 -9.91
CA LEU A 250 -10.29 -1.26 -8.75
C LEU A 250 -11.50 -1.81 -8.01
N SER A 251 -12.60 -1.08 -7.95
CA SER A 251 -13.86 -1.54 -7.37
C SER A 251 -14.43 -2.70 -8.18
N GLN A 252 -14.54 -2.55 -9.50
CA GLN A 252 -15.01 -3.60 -10.41
C GLN A 252 -14.14 -4.87 -10.32
N LEU A 253 -12.82 -4.69 -10.27
CA LEU A 253 -11.88 -5.80 -10.11
C LEU A 253 -12.03 -6.52 -8.76
N ARG A 254 -12.21 -5.77 -7.66
CA ARG A 254 -12.47 -6.35 -6.33
C ARG A 254 -13.76 -7.17 -6.33
N THR A 255 -14.85 -6.63 -6.86
CA THR A 255 -16.14 -7.34 -6.94
C THR A 255 -16.01 -8.61 -7.77
N LYS A 256 -15.29 -8.55 -8.89
CA LYS A 256 -15.02 -9.74 -9.72
C LYS A 256 -14.24 -10.80 -8.95
N ILE A 257 -13.17 -10.41 -8.27
CA ILE A 257 -12.37 -11.31 -7.43
C ILE A 257 -13.21 -11.91 -6.30
N GLU A 258 -14.04 -11.13 -5.63
CA GLU A 258 -14.92 -11.59 -4.56
C GLU A 258 -15.92 -12.65 -5.06
N ASN A 259 -16.52 -12.42 -6.22
CA ASN A 259 -17.42 -13.37 -6.85
C ASN A 259 -16.71 -14.67 -7.26
N GLU A 260 -15.54 -14.58 -7.87
CA GLU A 260 -14.72 -15.74 -8.24
C GLU A 260 -14.31 -16.55 -7.00
N LEU A 261 -13.87 -15.87 -5.93
CA LEU A 261 -13.54 -16.53 -4.67
C LEU A 261 -14.77 -17.15 -4.02
N ALA A 262 -15.93 -16.49 -4.04
CA ALA A 262 -17.17 -17.05 -3.48
C ALA A 262 -17.61 -18.31 -4.24
N ALA A 263 -17.50 -18.32 -5.57
CA ALA A 263 -17.77 -19.49 -6.40
C ALA A 263 -16.78 -20.63 -6.08
N ALA A 264 -15.47 -20.35 -6.09
CA ALA A 264 -14.44 -21.32 -5.76
C ALA A 264 -14.60 -21.90 -4.35
N ARG A 265 -15.04 -21.09 -3.38
CA ARG A 265 -15.33 -21.57 -2.01
C ARG A 265 -16.46 -22.60 -1.96
N LYS A 266 -17.52 -22.40 -2.75
CA LYS A 266 -18.63 -23.36 -2.82
C LYS A 266 -18.17 -24.68 -3.42
N GLU A 267 -17.42 -24.62 -4.52
CA GLU A 267 -16.86 -25.79 -5.20
C GLU A 267 -15.89 -26.56 -4.28
N ILE A 268 -14.90 -25.88 -3.70
CA ILE A 268 -13.93 -26.48 -2.76
C ILE A 268 -14.61 -27.11 -1.55
N LYS A 269 -15.68 -26.49 -1.03
CA LYS A 269 -16.43 -27.05 0.10
C LYS A 269 -17.17 -28.33 -0.30
N SER A 270 -17.76 -28.36 -1.49
CA SER A 270 -18.43 -29.54 -2.05
C SER A 270 -17.43 -30.68 -2.25
N ASP A 271 -16.31 -30.39 -2.91
CA ASP A 271 -15.25 -31.35 -3.18
C ASP A 271 -14.63 -31.89 -1.88
N LEU A 272 -14.42 -31.03 -0.88
CA LEU A 272 -13.92 -31.43 0.42
C LEU A 272 -14.87 -32.40 1.12
N ALA A 273 -16.18 -32.12 1.09
CA ALA A 273 -17.18 -33.00 1.69
C ALA A 273 -17.16 -34.38 1.03
N ALA A 274 -17.18 -34.43 -0.30
CA ALA A 274 -17.09 -35.66 -1.07
C ALA A 274 -15.79 -36.44 -0.80
N ALA A 275 -14.64 -35.76 -0.81
CA ALA A 275 -13.34 -36.38 -0.55
C ALA A 275 -13.25 -36.95 0.88
N ARG A 276 -13.79 -36.24 1.87
CA ARG A 276 -13.84 -36.72 3.25
C ARG A 276 -14.76 -37.92 3.42
N GLU A 277 -15.94 -37.89 2.81
CA GLU A 277 -16.90 -39.01 2.86
C GLU A 277 -16.31 -40.27 2.22
N GLN A 278 -15.75 -40.13 1.02
CA GLN A 278 -15.09 -41.24 0.31
C GLN A 278 -13.92 -41.81 1.12
N LYS A 279 -13.05 -40.95 1.67
CA LYS A 279 -11.92 -41.41 2.49
C LYS A 279 -12.39 -42.07 3.78
N ALA A 280 -13.41 -41.52 4.44
CA ALA A 280 -13.97 -42.10 5.66
C ALA A 280 -14.56 -43.49 5.40
N ALA A 281 -15.35 -43.65 4.34
CA ALA A 281 -15.92 -44.94 3.94
C ALA A 281 -14.84 -45.97 3.61
N ASN A 282 -13.81 -45.59 2.83
CA ASN A 282 -12.69 -46.45 2.50
C ASN A 282 -11.93 -46.91 3.75
N MET A 283 -11.67 -46.01 4.70
CA MET A 283 -11.00 -46.34 5.96
C MET A 283 -11.87 -47.23 6.86
N GLU A 284 -13.19 -47.02 6.90
CA GLU A 284 -14.10 -47.91 7.64
C GLU A 284 -14.14 -49.32 7.07
N GLN A 285 -14.16 -49.45 5.73
CA GLN A 285 -14.08 -50.75 5.07
C GLN A 285 -12.74 -51.43 5.38
N LEU A 286 -11.64 -50.69 5.34
CA LEU A 286 -10.32 -51.20 5.71
C LEU A 286 -10.30 -51.70 7.17
N ILE A 287 -10.77 -50.89 8.11
CA ILE A 287 -10.86 -51.26 9.53
C ILE A 287 -11.74 -52.50 9.72
N LYS A 288 -12.90 -52.57 9.05
CA LYS A 288 -13.78 -53.74 9.10
C LYS A 288 -13.13 -54.99 8.51
N LYS A 289 -12.35 -54.87 7.44
CA LYS A 289 -11.63 -55.99 6.83
C LYS A 289 -10.51 -56.48 7.74
N THR A 290 -9.69 -55.59 8.27
CA THR A 290 -8.62 -55.94 9.22
C THR A 290 -9.18 -56.58 10.49
N LYS A 291 -10.33 -56.10 10.97
CA LYS A 291 -11.08 -56.71 12.07
C LYS A 291 -11.48 -58.16 11.81
N LYS A 292 -11.80 -58.53 10.57
CA LYS A 292 -12.24 -59.88 10.19
C LYS A 292 -11.07 -60.82 9.87
N GLU A 293 -9.97 -60.28 9.32
CA GLU A 293 -8.85 -61.11 8.86
C GLU A 293 -7.85 -61.45 9.98
N TYR A 294 -7.69 -60.58 10.97
CA TYR A 294 -6.64 -60.73 11.99
C TYR A 294 -7.17 -60.99 13.41
N TYR A 295 -8.48 -60.93 13.64
CA TYR A 295 -9.08 -60.92 14.97
C TYR A 295 -10.49 -61.51 15.03
#